data_AF-A0A0D3L9N5-F1
#
_entry.id   AF-A0A0D3L9N5-F1
#
_cell.length_a   1.000
_cell.length_b   1.000
_cell.length_c   1.000
_cell.angle_alpha   90.00
_cell.angle_beta   90.00
_cell.angle_gamma   90.00
#
_symmetry.space_group_name_H-M   'P 1'
#
loop_
_entity.id
_entity.type
_entity.pdbx_description
1 polymer ?
#
loop_
_entity_poly.entity_id
_entity_poly.type
_entity_poly.pdbx_seq_one_letter_code
_entity_poly.pdbx_strand_id
1 'polypeptide(L)' 'MITVIAKEGRIFTQPTGQPAVEIFAETSEVFFPKAFPGKITFNKDAQGNITSLTLERGGKKMEAVKLK' A
#
# COMPACT_ATOMS: atom_id res chain seq x y z
N MET A 1 4.50 0.09 -11.67
CA MET A 1 5.16 0.64 -10.46
C MET A 1 4.09 1.28 -9.59
N ILE A 2 4.29 1.30 -8.27
CA ILE A 2 3.41 2.00 -7.33
C ILE A 2 4.27 2.86 -6.41
N THR A 3 3.88 4.11 -6.23
CA THR A 3 4.54 5.03 -5.29
C THR A 3 3.70 5.11 -4.03
N VAL A 4 4.34 5.02 -2.86
CA VAL A 4 3.72 5.26 -1.56
C VAL A 4 4.21 6.60 -1.04
N ILE A 5 3.29 7.49 -0.69
CA ILE A 5 3.58 8.87 -0.28
C ILE A 5 3.02 9.06 1.13
N ALA A 6 3.87 9.46 2.07
CA ALA A 6 3.44 9.89 3.40
C ALA A 6 3.58 11.41 3.52
N LYS A 7 2.48 12.12 3.73
CA LYS A 7 2.46 13.59 3.86
C LYS A 7 1.37 14.00 4.86
N GLU A 8 1.72 14.89 5.79
CA GLU A 8 0.77 15.50 6.74
C GLU A 8 -0.04 14.46 7.54
N GLY A 9 0.61 13.38 7.97
CA GLY A 9 -0.04 12.29 8.72
C GLY A 9 -0.96 11.39 7.88
N ARG A 10 -0.99 11.58 6.57
CA ARG A 10 -1.80 10.81 5.61
C ARG A 10 -0.90 9.98 4.72
N ILE A 11 -1.41 8.85 4.26
CA ILE A 11 -0.69 7.94 3.37
C ILE A 11 -1.47 7.77 2.07
N PHE A 12 -0.77 7.85 0.95
CA PHE A 12 -1.34 7.72 -0.38
C PHE A 12 -0.61 6.64 -1.17
N THR A 13 -1.35 5.99 -2.05
CA THR A 13 -0.81 5.08 -3.06
C THR A 13 -1.08 5.64 -4.45
N GLN A 14 -0.08 5.60 -5.31
CA GLN A 14 -0.15 6.13 -6.66
C GLN A 14 0.44 5.13 -7.65
N PRO A 15 -0.41 4.28 -8.27
CA PRO A 15 0.01 3.49 -9.42
C PRO A 15 0.39 4.38 -10.60
N THR A 16 1.35 3.94 -11.42
CA THR A 16 1.71 4.65 -12.66
C THR A 16 0.49 4.90 -13.54
N GLY A 17 0.28 6.14 -13.97
CA GLY A 17 -0.84 6.53 -14.83
C GLY A 17 -2.18 6.68 -14.10
N GLN A 18 -2.22 6.60 -12.77
CA GLN A 18 -3.43 6.79 -11.96
C GLN A 18 -3.26 7.94 -10.96
N PRO A 19 -4.35 8.63 -10.57
CA PRO A 19 -4.34 9.57 -9.46
C PRO A 19 -3.92 8.89 -8.16
N ALA A 20 -3.31 9.67 -7.26
CA ALA A 20 -3.03 9.20 -5.91
C ALA A 20 -4.33 8.96 -5.14
N VAL A 21 -4.41 7.84 -4.43
CA VAL A 21 -5.55 7.46 -3.58
C VAL A 21 -5.07 7.35 -2.15
N GLU A 22 -5.77 8.01 -1.24
CA GLU A 22 -5.50 7.91 0.19
C GLU A 22 -5.88 6.52 0.73
N ILE A 23 -5.03 6.02 1.62
CA ILE A 23 -5.21 4.75 2.31
C ILE A 23 -5.20 4.98 3.83
N PHE A 24 -6.06 4.24 4.53
CA PHE A 24 -6.30 4.39 5.96
C PHE A 24 -5.86 3.13 6.67
N ALA A 25 -5.29 3.28 7.87
CA ALA A 25 -4.84 2.15 8.67
C ALA A 25 -6.02 1.34 9.21
N GLU A 26 -6.00 0.04 8.97
CA GLU A 26 -6.80 -0.96 9.70
C GLU A 26 -5.96 -1.53 10.86
N THR A 27 -4.67 -1.78 10.60
CA THR A 27 -3.67 -2.19 11.60
C THR A 27 -2.33 -1.48 11.32
N SER A 28 -1.26 -1.83 12.05
CA SER A 28 0.09 -1.32 11.81
C SER A 28 0.67 -1.68 10.43
N GLU A 29 0.22 -2.78 9.82
CA GLU A 29 0.67 -3.21 8.49
C GLU A 29 -0.43 -3.19 7.43
N VAL A 30 -1.70 -3.19 7.85
CA VAL A 30 -2.84 -3.29 6.93
C VAL A 30 -3.49 -1.94 6.76
N PHE A 31 -3.70 -1.57 5.51
CA PHE A 31 -4.36 -0.35 5.09
C PHE A 31 -5.44 -0.63 4.05
N PHE A 32 -6.38 0.28 3.89
CA PHE A 32 -7.45 0.20 2.90
C PHE A 32 -7.79 1.58 2.32
N PRO A 33 -8.10 1.69 1.02
CA PRO A 33 -8.65 2.91 0.45
C PRO A 33 -10.16 3.01 0.68
N LYS A 34 -10.69 4.23 0.77
CA LYS A 34 -12.15 4.47 0.76
C LYS A 34 -12.74 4.53 -0.66
N ALA A 35 -11.89 4.77 -1.67
CA ALA A 35 -12.34 4.97 -3.05
C ALA A 35 -12.75 3.66 -3.75
N PHE A 36 -12.28 2.51 -3.28
CA PHE A 36 -12.63 1.20 -3.83
C PHE A 36 -12.40 0.09 -2.80
N PRO A 37 -13.05 -1.09 -2.94
CA PRO A 37 -12.80 -2.23 -2.05
C PRO A 37 -11.41 -2.79 -2.33
N GLY A 38 -10.51 -2.68 -1.37
CA GLY A 38 -9.17 -3.25 -1.47
C GLY A 38 -8.44 -3.23 -0.14
N LYS A 39 -7.44 -4.09 -0.02
CA LYS A 39 -6.57 -4.18 1.16
C LYS A 39 -5.12 -4.10 0.71
N ILE A 40 -4.33 -3.35 1.46
CA ILE A 40 -2.92 -3.10 1.21
C ILE A 40 -2.18 -3.55 2.46
N THR A 41 -1.30 -4.53 2.30
CA THR A 41 -0.48 -5.06 3.40
C THR A 41 0.97 -4.69 3.15
N PHE A 42 1.61 -4.01 4.09
CA PHE A 42 3.04 -3.76 4.07
C PHE A 42 3.80 -4.94 4.70
N ASN A 43 4.64 -5.61 3.91
CA ASN A 43 5.38 -6.78 4.36
C ASN A 43 6.73 -6.35 4.92
N LYS A 44 7.07 -6.84 6.11
CA LYS A 44 8.32 -6.55 6.81
C LYS A 44 9.28 -7.73 6.73
N ASP A 45 10.57 -7.45 6.73
CA ASP A 45 11.61 -8.44 7.01
C ASP A 45 11.72 -8.75 8.52
N ALA A 46 12.63 -9.66 8.87
CA ALA A 46 12.91 -10.03 10.26
C ALA A 46 13.48 -8.89 11.12
N GLN A 47 13.98 -7.81 10.50
CA GLN A 47 14.45 -6.60 11.19
C GLN A 47 13.35 -5.53 11.30
N GLY A 48 12.15 -5.78 10.77
CA GLY A 48 11.02 -4.86 10.80
C GLY A 48 10.99 -3.85 9.66
N ASN A 49 11.90 -3.94 8.67
CA ASN A 49 11.91 -3.04 7.53
C ASN A 49 10.85 -3.44 6.50
N ILE A 50 10.11 -2.48 5.96
CA ILE A 50 9.22 -2.74 4.83
C ILE A 50 10.03 -3.14 3.59
N THR A 51 9.76 -4.31 3.03
CA THR A 51 10.44 -4.87 1.85
C THR A 51 9.53 -5.03 0.64
N SER A 52 8.22 -5.18 0.85
CA SER A 52 7.23 -5.23 -0.22
C SER A 52 5.86 -4.75 0.25
N LEU A 53 4.95 -4.59 -0.70
CA LEU A 53 3.54 -4.29 -0.50
C LEU A 53 2.69 -5.30 -1.27
N THR A 54 1.65 -5.83 -0.64
CA THR A 54 0.65 -6.68 -1.29
C THR A 54 -0.67 -5.93 -1.42
N LEU A 55 -1.15 -5.77 -2.65
CA LEU A 55 -2.48 -5.25 -2.96
C LEU A 55 -3.45 -6.40 -3.21
N GLU A 56 -4.51 -6.47 -2.41
CA GLU A 56 -5.64 -7.37 -2.60
C GLU A 56 -6.85 -6.58 -3.11
N ARG A 57 -7.34 -6.91 -4.31
CA ARG A 57 -8.52 -6.26 -4.90
C ARG A 57 -9.25 -7.23 -5.83
N GLY A 58 -10.57 -7.36 -5.65
CA GLY A 58 -11.41 -8.21 -6.50
C GLY A 58 -10.96 -9.68 -6.53
N GLY A 59 -10.53 -10.22 -5.38
CA GLY A 59 -10.01 -11.59 -5.25
C GLY A 59 -8.60 -11.81 -5.82
N LYS A 60 -7.97 -10.80 -6.41
CA LYS A 60 -6.59 -10.87 -6.91
C LYS A 60 -5.63 -10.28 -5.89
N LYS A 61 -4.48 -10.94 -5.71
CA LYS A 61 -3.33 -10.42 -4.95
C LYS A 61 -2.21 -10.05 -5.92
N MET A 62 -1.62 -8.87 -5.72
CA MET A 62 -0.49 -8.37 -6.49
C MET A 62 0.58 -7.87 -5.54
N GLU A 63 1.77 -8.45 -5.60
CA GLU A 63 2.91 -8.02 -4.80
C GLU A 63 3.78 -7.02 -5.58
N ALA A 64 4.23 -5.99 -4.89
CA ALA A 64 5.18 -5.00 -5.37
C ALA A 64 6.38 -4.93 -4.41
N VAL A 65 7.55 -5.33 -4.89
CA VAL A 65 8.81 -5.25 -4.14
C VAL A 65 9.23 -3.78 -4.03
N LYS A 66 9.67 -3.38 -2.83
CA LYS A 66 10.21 -2.04 -2.59
C LYS A 66 11.48 -1.85 -3.39
N LEU A 67 11.51 -0.81 -4.20
CA LEU A 67 12.72 -0.41 -4.91
C LEU A 67 13.69 0.27 -3.94
N LYS A 68 14.99 0.05 -4.16
CA LYS A 68 16.07 0.69 -3.40
C LYS A 68 16.22 2.16 -3.79
#